data_AF-A0A2T5HGD0-F1
#
_entry.id   AF-A0A2T5HGD0-F1
#
_cell.length_a   1.000
_cell.length_b   1.000
_cell.length_c   1.000
_cell.angle_alpha   90.00
_cell.angle_beta   90.00
_cell.angle_gamma   90.00
#
_symmetry.space_group_name_H-M   'P 1'
#
loop_
_entity.id
_entity.type
_entity.pdbx_description
1 polymer ?
#
loop_
_entity_poly.entity_id
_entity_poly.type
_entity_poly.pdbx_seq_one_letter_code
_entity_poly.pdbx_strand_id
1 'polypeptide(L)'
;MENTPALTPLLTAVAAVAGVVAKSLWDLYWKRWETLADASRKTRLEFLERQLSSFYWPIYLYLQKNNVVWDQLVNGKAFDDSIRRQVNSQLHLTFFRQNHDTLVKLIESNIHIAQPDAEFESILLEFVRHVTLYSALRDLGHENIDPIAFNVPWPNKFFAAVEQRLASTQKEYEGLLGWTSGKK
;
A
#
# COMPACT_ATOMS: atom_id res chain seq x y z
N MET A 1 -64.15 -52.62 5.56
CA MET A 1 -63.34 -51.50 6.08
C MET A 1 -62.14 -52.17 6.74
N GLU A 2 -60.90 -52.02 6.32
CA GLU A 2 -60.15 -50.86 5.83
C GLU A 2 -59.11 -51.32 4.79
N ASN A 3 -58.86 -50.51 3.76
CA ASN A 3 -57.75 -50.68 2.83
C ASN A 3 -57.07 -49.33 2.64
N THR A 4 -56.01 -49.06 3.41
CA THR A 4 -55.04 -48.00 3.09
C THR A 4 -53.60 -48.48 3.30
N PRO A 5 -53.03 -49.31 2.41
CA PRO A 5 -51.60 -49.60 2.42
C PRO A 5 -50.79 -48.90 1.31
N ALA A 6 -51.42 -48.22 0.35
CA ALA A 6 -50.71 -47.72 -0.85
C ALA A 6 -50.25 -46.26 -0.80
N LEU A 7 -50.83 -45.42 0.07
CA LEU A 7 -50.54 -43.97 0.10
C LEU A 7 -49.24 -43.63 0.86
N THR A 8 -48.89 -44.39 1.89
CA THR A 8 -47.69 -44.21 2.71
C THR A 8 -46.36 -44.37 1.94
N PRO A 9 -46.14 -45.42 1.12
CA PRO A 9 -44.88 -45.57 0.38
C PRO A 9 -44.71 -44.53 -0.75
N LEU A 10 -45.81 -44.06 -1.33
CA LEU A 10 -45.78 -43.00 -2.35
C LEU A 10 -45.40 -41.64 -1.73
N LEU A 11 -45.98 -41.31 -0.57
CA LEU A 11 -45.66 -40.09 0.19
C LEU A 11 -44.20 -40.05 0.65
N THR A 12 -43.64 -41.18 1.12
CA THR A 12 -42.23 -41.25 1.52
C THR A 12 -41.29 -41.13 0.33
N ALA A 13 -41.61 -41.73 -0.82
CA ALA A 13 -40.82 -41.58 -2.04
C ALA A 13 -40.80 -40.13 -2.54
N VAL A 14 -41.95 -39.46 -2.56
CA VAL A 14 -42.06 -38.03 -2.96
C VAL A 14 -41.30 -37.14 -1.98
N ALA A 15 -41.41 -37.38 -0.67
CA ALA A 15 -40.67 -36.63 0.34
C ALA A 15 -39.14 -36.82 0.21
N ALA A 16 -38.68 -38.03 -0.11
CA ALA A 16 -37.27 -38.31 -0.35
C ALA A 16 -36.74 -37.55 -1.58
N VAL A 17 -37.49 -37.55 -2.69
CA VAL A 17 -37.11 -36.79 -3.91
C VAL A 17 -37.09 -35.30 -3.62
N ALA A 18 -38.11 -34.76 -2.95
CA ALA A 18 -38.16 -33.36 -2.56
C ALA A 18 -36.98 -32.96 -1.65
N GLY A 19 -36.61 -33.82 -0.71
CA GLY A 19 -35.44 -33.62 0.17
C GLY A 19 -34.12 -33.59 -0.59
N VAL A 20 -33.91 -34.50 -1.56
CA VAL A 20 -32.70 -34.52 -2.40
C VAL A 20 -32.62 -33.26 -3.27
N VAL A 21 -33.73 -32.82 -3.86
CA VAL A 21 -33.79 -31.58 -4.66
C VAL A 21 -33.51 -30.37 -3.79
N ALA A 22 -34.15 -30.25 -2.62
CA ALA A 22 -33.92 -29.15 -1.69
C ALA A 22 -32.46 -29.08 -1.22
N LYS A 23 -31.86 -30.23 -0.89
CA LYS A 23 -30.44 -30.31 -0.54
C LYS A 23 -29.54 -29.89 -1.70
N SER A 24 -29.82 -30.38 -2.91
CA SER A 24 -29.03 -30.03 -4.10
C SER A 24 -29.06 -28.54 -4.41
N LEU A 25 -30.23 -27.90 -4.30
CA LEU A 25 -30.38 -26.45 -4.46
C LEU A 25 -29.66 -25.67 -3.35
N TRP A 26 -29.74 -26.14 -2.11
CA TRP A 26 -29.01 -25.56 -0.98
C TRP A 26 -27.49 -25.65 -1.17
N ASP A 27 -26.98 -26.83 -1.52
CA ASP A 27 -25.55 -27.05 -1.74
C ASP A 27 -25.04 -26.23 -2.94
N LEU A 28 -25.83 -26.08 -4.01
CA LEU A 28 -25.51 -25.21 -5.15
C LEU A 28 -25.48 -23.73 -4.76
N TYR A 29 -26.46 -23.28 -3.99
CA TYR A 29 -26.49 -21.92 -3.47
C TYR A 29 -25.25 -21.67 -2.61
N TRP A 30 -24.98 -22.52 -1.62
CA TRP A 30 -23.87 -22.35 -0.69
C TRP A 30 -22.50 -22.38 -1.38
N LYS A 31 -22.26 -23.34 -2.29
CA LYS A 31 -21.02 -23.39 -3.09
C LYS A 31 -20.79 -22.13 -3.91
N ARG A 32 -21.86 -21.53 -4.46
CA ARG A 32 -21.74 -20.27 -5.20
C ARG A 32 -21.36 -19.10 -4.30
N TRP A 33 -21.87 -19.07 -3.07
CA TRP A 33 -21.48 -18.04 -2.10
C TRP A 33 -20.02 -18.20 -1.66
N GLU A 34 -19.58 -19.42 -1.38
CA GLU A 34 -18.19 -19.72 -1.03
C GLU A 34 -17.23 -19.32 -2.16
N THR A 35 -17.54 -19.69 -3.41
CA THR A 35 -16.67 -19.36 -4.55
C THR A 35 -16.57 -17.86 -4.80
N LEU A 36 -17.66 -17.10 -4.62
CA LEU A 36 -17.65 -15.64 -4.73
C LEU A 36 -16.89 -14.98 -3.60
N ALA A 37 -17.01 -15.48 -2.37
CA ALA A 37 -16.27 -15.00 -1.23
C ALA A 37 -14.76 -15.24 -1.40
N ASP A 38 -14.37 -16.43 -1.83
CA ASP A 38 -12.97 -16.80 -2.10
C ASP A 38 -12.39 -15.97 -3.25
N ALA A 39 -13.13 -15.79 -4.34
CA ALA A 39 -12.71 -14.95 -5.46
C ALA A 39 -12.49 -13.50 -5.02
N SER A 40 -13.42 -12.93 -4.25
CA SER A 40 -13.31 -11.55 -3.73
C SER A 40 -12.11 -11.39 -2.80
N ARG A 41 -11.90 -12.36 -1.90
CA ARG A 41 -10.74 -12.39 -0.99
C ARG A 41 -9.43 -12.46 -1.77
N LYS A 42 -9.35 -13.33 -2.79
CA LYS A 42 -8.17 -13.45 -3.65
C LYS A 42 -7.87 -12.15 -4.40
N THR A 43 -8.88 -11.54 -5.01
CA THR A 43 -8.72 -10.24 -5.69
C THR A 43 -8.25 -9.16 -4.73
N ARG A 44 -8.75 -9.14 -3.48
CA ARG A 44 -8.28 -8.19 -2.47
C ARG A 44 -6.83 -8.44 -2.06
N LEU A 45 -6.43 -9.70 -1.85
CA LEU A 45 -5.04 -10.08 -1.57
C LEU A 45 -4.09 -9.63 -2.69
N GLU A 46 -4.41 -9.94 -3.95
CA GLU A 46 -3.62 -9.53 -5.11
C GLU A 46 -3.55 -8.00 -5.27
N PHE A 47 -4.60 -7.29 -4.87
CA PHE A 47 -4.61 -5.84 -4.88
C PHE A 47 -3.68 -5.26 -3.79
N LEU A 48 -3.81 -5.72 -2.54
CA LEU A 48 -2.95 -5.30 -1.43
C LEU A 48 -1.48 -5.65 -1.69
N GLU A 49 -1.19 -6.83 -2.24
CA GLU A 49 0.15 -7.24 -2.62
C GLU A 49 0.75 -6.28 -3.65
N ARG A 50 -0.04 -5.84 -4.64
CA ARG A 50 0.40 -4.82 -5.62
C ARG A 50 0.64 -3.47 -4.96
N GLN A 51 -0.24 -3.02 -4.06
CA GLN A 51 -0.03 -1.78 -3.30
C GLN A 51 1.27 -1.82 -2.50
N LEU A 52 1.52 -2.92 -1.80
CA LEU A 52 2.72 -3.12 -0.98
C LEU A 52 3.98 -3.16 -1.86
N SER A 53 3.99 -4.02 -2.87
CA SER A 53 5.18 -4.29 -3.70
C SER A 53 5.52 -3.16 -4.68
N SER A 54 4.52 -2.47 -5.22
CA SER A 54 4.72 -1.49 -6.31
C SER A 54 4.71 -0.04 -5.83
N PHE A 55 4.15 0.25 -4.65
CA PHE A 55 4.05 1.61 -4.13
C PHE A 55 4.67 1.77 -2.74
N TYR A 56 4.09 1.14 -1.71
CA TYR A 56 4.44 1.46 -0.32
C TYR A 56 5.85 1.02 0.09
N TRP A 57 6.25 -0.24 -0.19
CA TRP A 57 7.59 -0.72 0.16
C TRP A 57 8.70 0.01 -0.61
N PRO A 58 8.61 0.18 -1.95
CA PRO A 58 9.62 0.94 -2.69
C PRO A 58 9.83 2.34 -2.12
N ILE A 59 8.75 3.11 -1.89
CA ILE A 59 8.82 4.47 -1.35
C ILE A 59 9.44 4.46 0.05
N TYR A 60 8.97 3.58 0.93
CA TYR A 60 9.49 3.46 2.29
C TYR A 60 10.99 3.14 2.32
N LEU A 61 11.47 2.21 1.48
CA LEU A 61 12.88 1.85 1.42
C LEU A 61 13.77 3.00 0.95
N TYR A 62 13.32 3.80 -0.03
CA TYR A 62 14.06 5.00 -0.45
C TYR A 62 14.09 6.07 0.65
N LEU A 63 13.00 6.23 1.40
CA LEU A 63 12.97 7.14 2.55
C LEU A 63 13.92 6.69 3.65
N GLN A 64 13.97 5.39 3.97
CA GLN A 64 14.92 4.85 4.94
C GLN A 64 16.38 5.02 4.49
N LYS A 65 16.67 4.83 3.20
CA LYS A 65 18.00 5.11 2.63
C LYS A 65 18.40 6.58 2.85
N ASN A 66 17.48 7.51 2.63
CA ASN A 66 17.72 8.93 2.89
C ASN A 66 17.99 9.21 4.37
N ASN A 67 17.19 8.65 5.27
CA ASN A 67 17.35 8.84 6.72
C ASN A 67 18.73 8.36 7.20
N VAL A 68 19.17 7.17 6.78
CA VAL A 68 20.49 6.63 7.18
C VAL A 68 21.61 7.57 6.73
N VAL A 69 21.57 8.04 5.48
CA VAL A 69 22.59 8.96 4.96
C VAL A 69 22.55 10.30 5.68
N TRP A 70 21.36 10.84 5.91
CA TRP A 70 21.18 12.10 6.66
C TRP A 70 21.75 11.98 8.08
N ASP A 71 21.37 10.94 8.82
CA ASP A 71 21.78 10.76 10.21
C ASP A 71 23.27 10.50 10.36
N GLN A 72 23.86 9.72 9.45
CA GLN A 72 25.27 9.33 9.55
C GLN A 72 26.21 10.41 8.97
N LEU A 73 25.85 11.04 7.85
CA LEU A 73 26.77 11.92 7.11
C LEU A 73 26.47 13.41 7.33
N VAL A 74 25.21 13.78 7.50
CA VAL A 74 24.80 15.18 7.69
C VAL A 74 24.78 15.55 9.18
N ASN A 75 24.12 14.74 10.01
CA ASN A 75 24.02 14.95 11.46
C ASN A 75 25.18 14.33 12.25
N GLY A 76 25.89 13.36 11.66
CA GLY A 76 26.95 12.63 12.32
C GLY A 76 28.19 13.50 12.60
N LYS A 77 28.89 13.16 13.69
CA LYS A 77 30.15 13.81 14.09
C LYS A 77 31.40 13.22 13.41
N ALA A 78 31.21 12.37 12.40
CA ALA A 78 32.29 11.60 11.78
C ALA A 78 33.28 12.44 10.97
N PHE A 79 32.87 13.63 10.52
CA PHE A 79 33.70 14.54 9.73
C PHE A 79 33.91 15.87 10.45
N ASP A 80 35.04 16.54 10.19
CA ASP A 80 35.21 17.95 10.55
C ASP A 80 34.25 18.85 9.73
N ASP A 81 34.04 20.09 10.18
CA ASP A 81 33.05 21.00 9.60
C ASP A 81 33.36 21.45 8.16
N SER A 82 34.62 21.36 7.71
CA SER A 82 35.01 21.71 6.34
C SER A 82 34.68 20.57 5.37
N ILE A 83 35.05 19.35 5.75
CA ILE A 83 34.74 18.12 5.02
C ILE A 83 33.23 17.89 5.00
N ARG A 84 32.54 18.12 6.13
CA ARG A 84 31.07 17.96 6.20
C ARG A 84 30.34 18.87 5.23
N ARG A 85 30.77 20.13 5.07
CA ARG A 85 30.16 21.06 4.09
C ARG A 85 30.34 20.59 2.65
N GLN A 86 31.54 20.12 2.30
CA GLN A 86 31.81 19.59 0.96
C GLN A 86 31.03 18.31 0.68
N VAL A 87 31.02 17.38 1.64
CA VAL A 87 30.27 16.12 1.58
C VAL A 87 28.77 16.38 1.46
N ASN A 88 28.22 17.28 2.27
CA ASN A 88 26.79 17.62 2.23
C ASN A 88 26.39 18.20 0.86
N SER A 89 27.17 19.14 0.32
CA SER A 89 26.90 19.71 -1.01
C SER A 89 26.86 18.62 -2.09
N GLN A 90 27.85 17.73 -2.10
CA GLN A 90 27.89 16.62 -3.07
C GLN A 90 26.77 15.60 -2.85
N LEU A 91 26.43 15.26 -1.60
CA LEU A 91 25.33 14.35 -1.27
C LEU A 91 23.98 14.89 -1.74
N HIS A 92 23.74 16.20 -1.58
CA HIS A 92 22.50 16.83 -2.06
C HIS A 92 22.36 16.77 -3.57
N LEU A 93 23.44 16.98 -4.32
CA LEU A 93 23.40 16.96 -5.79
C LEU A 93 23.36 15.55 -6.38
N THR A 94 24.02 14.59 -5.74
CA THR A 94 24.17 13.23 -6.27
C THR A 94 23.16 12.27 -5.65
N PHE A 95 23.22 12.04 -4.34
CA PHE A 95 22.46 11.00 -3.66
C PHE A 95 21.01 11.40 -3.38
N PHE A 96 20.79 12.50 -2.66
CA PHE A 96 19.44 12.88 -2.23
C PHE A 96 18.56 13.25 -3.43
N ARG A 97 19.12 13.97 -4.40
CA ARG A 97 18.43 14.31 -5.64
C ARG A 97 17.99 13.07 -6.41
N GLN A 98 18.89 12.12 -6.67
CA GLN A 98 18.54 10.89 -7.39
C GLN A 98 17.46 10.06 -6.66
N ASN A 99 17.54 9.99 -5.33
CA ASN A 99 16.51 9.29 -4.55
C ASN A 99 15.17 10.03 -4.59
N HIS A 100 15.14 11.35 -4.46
CA HIS A 100 13.91 12.15 -4.56
C HIS A 100 13.28 12.05 -5.95
N ASP A 101 14.06 12.13 -7.03
CA ASP A 101 13.57 11.94 -8.40
C ASP A 101 12.98 10.53 -8.58
N THR A 102 13.60 9.52 -7.97
CA THR A 102 13.08 8.15 -7.98
C THR A 102 11.77 8.02 -7.21
N LEU A 103 11.66 8.66 -6.05
CA LEU A 103 10.42 8.72 -5.27
C LEU A 103 9.29 9.38 -6.05
N VAL A 104 9.55 10.51 -6.72
CA VAL A 104 8.56 11.18 -7.58
C VAL A 104 8.10 10.25 -8.69
N LYS A 105 9.02 9.57 -9.39
CA LYS A 105 8.65 8.60 -10.44
C LYS A 105 7.80 7.45 -9.92
N LEU A 106 8.12 6.91 -8.74
CA LEU A 106 7.31 5.86 -8.10
C LEU A 106 5.90 6.35 -7.79
N ILE A 107 5.77 7.57 -7.26
CA ILE A 107 4.47 8.19 -7.00
C ILE A 107 3.68 8.35 -8.30
N GLU A 108 4.25 9.01 -9.31
CA GLU A 108 3.57 9.30 -10.58
C GLU A 108 3.11 8.03 -11.31
N SER A 109 3.96 7.00 -11.33
CA SER A 109 3.66 5.75 -12.03
C SER A 109 2.66 4.86 -11.31
N ASN A 110 2.54 4.95 -9.98
CA ASN A 110 1.77 3.99 -9.17
C ASN A 110 0.68 4.63 -8.27
N ILE A 111 0.42 5.94 -8.37
CA ILE A 111 -0.60 6.62 -7.55
C ILE A 111 -2.00 6.00 -7.69
N HIS A 112 -2.34 5.50 -8.89
CA HIS A 112 -3.60 4.81 -9.17
C HIS A 112 -3.75 3.49 -8.39
N ILE A 113 -2.64 2.82 -8.06
CA ILE A 113 -2.62 1.60 -7.25
C ILE A 113 -2.69 1.97 -5.77
N ALA A 114 -2.04 3.06 -5.36
CA ALA A 114 -2.02 3.52 -3.97
C ALA A 114 -3.41 3.84 -3.41
N GLN A 115 -4.36 4.24 -4.27
CA GLN A 115 -5.71 4.68 -3.89
C GLN A 115 -5.70 5.63 -2.68
N PRO A 116 -4.99 6.77 -2.78
CA PRO A 116 -4.93 7.71 -1.68
C PRO A 116 -6.32 8.29 -1.41
N ASP A 117 -6.62 8.55 -0.14
CA ASP A 117 -7.69 9.50 0.19
C ASP A 117 -7.18 10.93 -0.02
N ALA A 118 -8.10 11.90 0.06
CA ALA A 118 -7.79 13.31 -0.25
C ALA A 118 -6.64 13.88 0.60
N GLU A 119 -6.53 13.46 1.87
CA GLU A 119 -5.45 13.91 2.74
C GLU A 119 -4.09 13.33 2.29
N PHE A 120 -4.03 12.02 2.06
CA PHE A 120 -2.78 11.40 1.63
C PHE A 120 -2.37 11.88 0.23
N GLU A 121 -3.32 12.06 -0.68
CA GLU A 121 -3.07 12.62 -2.01
C GLU A 121 -2.46 14.02 -1.91
N SER A 122 -3.00 14.90 -1.07
CA SER A 122 -2.42 16.24 -0.85
C SER A 122 -0.97 16.16 -0.40
N ILE A 123 -0.66 15.26 0.55
CA ILE A 123 0.70 15.06 1.06
C ILE A 123 1.65 14.55 -0.03
N LEU A 124 1.21 13.61 -0.88
CA LEU A 124 2.00 13.14 -2.02
C LEU A 124 2.28 14.28 -2.99
N LEU A 125 1.28 15.10 -3.31
CA LEU A 125 1.41 16.23 -4.24
C LEU A 125 2.29 17.35 -3.66
N GLU A 126 2.26 17.60 -2.35
CA GLU A 126 3.19 18.52 -1.69
C GLU A 126 4.64 18.07 -1.88
N PHE A 127 4.91 16.78 -1.71
CA PHE A 127 6.23 16.21 -1.96
C PHE A 127 6.67 16.34 -3.41
N VAL A 128 5.82 15.96 -4.37
CA VAL A 128 6.13 16.11 -5.79
C VAL A 128 6.43 17.57 -6.13
N ARG A 129 5.57 18.52 -5.73
CA ARG A 129 5.80 19.95 -5.97
C ARG A 129 7.13 20.44 -5.41
N HIS A 130 7.45 20.06 -4.17
CA HIS A 130 8.70 20.47 -3.54
C HIS A 130 9.91 19.94 -4.30
N VAL A 131 9.95 18.64 -4.59
CA VAL A 131 11.07 18.00 -5.29
C VAL A 131 11.21 18.56 -6.70
N THR A 132 10.12 18.74 -7.44
CA THR A 132 10.16 19.32 -8.79
C THR A 132 10.74 20.71 -8.78
N LEU A 133 10.29 21.59 -7.87
CA LEU A 133 10.83 22.95 -7.78
C LEU A 133 12.29 22.96 -7.33
N TYR A 134 12.65 22.11 -6.37
CA TYR A 134 14.04 21.94 -5.93
C TYR A 134 14.95 21.55 -7.10
N SER A 135 14.59 20.50 -7.84
CA SER A 135 15.35 20.02 -9.00
C SER A 135 15.47 21.09 -10.08
N ALA A 136 14.39 21.81 -10.39
CA ALA A 136 14.41 22.90 -11.36
C ALA A 136 15.35 24.04 -10.96
N LEU A 137 15.36 24.46 -9.69
CA LEU A 137 16.27 25.50 -9.19
C LEU A 137 17.73 25.07 -9.33
N ARG A 138 18.05 23.80 -9.03
CA ARG A 138 19.42 23.27 -9.17
C ARG A 138 19.85 23.16 -10.62
N ASP A 139 18.96 22.75 -11.53
CA ASP A 139 19.25 22.69 -12.97
C ASP A 139 19.51 24.06 -13.59
N LEU A 140 18.90 25.11 -13.04
CA LEU A 140 19.13 26.49 -13.45
C LEU A 140 20.35 27.14 -12.76
N GLY A 141 21.10 26.40 -11.95
CA GLY A 141 22.29 26.90 -11.24
C GLY A 141 21.98 27.74 -9.98
N HIS A 142 20.74 27.73 -9.50
CA HIS A 142 20.34 28.43 -8.28
C HIS A 142 20.48 27.51 -7.04
N GLU A 143 21.72 27.28 -6.59
CA GLU A 143 22.01 26.39 -5.45
C GLU A 143 21.59 26.97 -4.08
N ASN A 144 21.56 28.30 -3.96
CA ASN A 144 21.28 28.99 -2.69
C ASN A 144 19.80 29.33 -2.47
N ILE A 145 18.93 28.96 -3.41
CA ILE A 145 17.49 29.24 -3.33
C ILE A 145 16.76 27.94 -3.04
N ASP A 146 15.99 27.91 -1.97
CA ASP A 146 15.18 26.74 -1.62
C ASP A 146 13.69 26.95 -2.00
N PRO A 147 12.95 25.87 -2.29
CA PRO A 147 11.53 25.93 -2.66
C PRO A 147 10.63 26.69 -1.66
N ILE A 148 11.02 26.77 -0.38
CA ILE A 148 10.28 27.52 0.63
C ILE A 148 10.15 29.02 0.29
N ALA A 149 11.11 29.59 -0.44
CA ALA A 149 11.05 30.97 -0.92
C ALA A 149 9.86 31.21 -1.89
N PHE A 150 9.30 30.15 -2.47
CA PHE A 150 8.15 30.16 -3.35
C PHE A 150 6.90 29.57 -2.68
N ASN A 151 6.85 29.51 -1.35
CA ASN A 151 5.77 28.91 -0.58
C ASN A 151 5.56 27.40 -0.86
N VAL A 152 6.64 26.68 -1.21
CA VAL A 152 6.65 25.23 -1.38
C VAL A 152 7.57 24.60 -0.32
N PRO A 153 7.19 24.60 0.97
CA PRO A 153 8.03 24.06 2.04
C PRO A 153 8.25 22.55 1.90
N TRP A 154 9.24 22.01 2.62
CA TRP A 154 9.43 20.56 2.71
C TRP A 154 8.20 19.89 3.35
N PRO A 155 7.68 18.80 2.78
CA PRO A 155 6.48 18.12 3.28
C PRO A 155 6.79 17.27 4.51
N ASN A 156 6.88 17.90 5.69
CA ASN A 156 7.27 17.25 6.94
C ASN A 156 6.41 16.00 7.32
N LYS A 157 5.17 15.91 6.80
CA LYS A 157 4.26 14.78 7.06
C LYS A 157 4.46 13.59 6.11
N PHE A 158 5.20 13.76 5.02
CA PHE A 158 5.29 12.77 3.94
C PHE A 158 5.74 11.39 4.44
N PHE A 159 6.85 11.35 5.17
CA PHE A 159 7.41 10.09 5.65
C PHE A 159 6.47 9.35 6.62
N ALA A 160 5.94 10.06 7.62
CA ALA A 160 5.01 9.48 8.58
C ALA A 160 3.72 8.97 7.91
N ALA A 161 3.20 9.70 6.92
CA ALA A 161 2.01 9.29 6.18
C ALA A 161 2.25 8.00 5.38
N VAL A 162 3.39 7.87 4.70
CA VAL A 162 3.78 6.65 3.98
C VAL A 162 3.91 5.47 4.95
N GLU A 163 4.59 5.67 6.09
CA GLU A 163 4.80 4.62 7.09
C GLU A 163 3.47 4.13 7.67
N GLN A 164 2.57 5.04 8.03
CA GLN A 164 1.24 4.70 8.52
C GLN A 164 0.43 3.89 7.50
N ARG A 165 0.45 4.31 6.22
CA ARG A 165 -0.28 3.62 5.15
C ARG A 165 0.31 2.26 4.86
N LEU A 166 1.63 2.14 4.82
CA LEU A 166 2.32 0.86 4.69
C LEU A 166 1.91 -0.10 5.82
N ALA A 167 1.98 0.34 7.07
CA ALA A 167 1.62 -0.48 8.23
C ALA A 167 0.15 -0.94 8.18
N SER A 168 -0.77 -0.04 7.83
CA SER A 168 -2.19 -0.37 7.73
C SER A 168 -2.49 -1.38 6.60
N THR A 169 -1.86 -1.20 5.44
CA THR A 169 -2.01 -2.07 4.26
C THR A 169 -1.40 -3.44 4.53
N GLN A 170 -0.23 -3.49 5.16
CA GLN A 170 0.44 -4.73 5.55
C GLN A 170 -0.41 -5.52 6.56
N LYS A 171 -0.97 -4.85 7.57
CA LYS A 171 -1.85 -5.47 8.56
C LYS A 171 -3.11 -6.06 7.92
N GLU A 172 -3.71 -5.37 6.95
CA GLU A 172 -4.86 -5.89 6.22
C GLU A 172 -4.49 -7.12 5.39
N TYR A 173 -3.36 -7.07 4.68
CA TYR A 173 -2.85 -8.18 3.87
C TYR A 173 -2.60 -9.43 4.73
N GLU A 174 -1.92 -9.28 5.86
CA GLU A 174 -1.66 -10.36 6.82
C GLU A 174 -2.95 -10.93 7.42
N GLY A 175 -3.91 -10.06 7.75
CA GLY A 175 -5.23 -10.46 8.23
C GLY A 175 -5.96 -11.35 7.21
N LEU A 176 -5.90 -11.00 5.92
CA LEU A 176 -6.51 -11.79 4.85
C LEU A 176 -5.76 -13.08 4.53
N LEU A 177 -4.48 -13.20 4.85
CA LEU A 177 -3.74 -14.47 4.75
C LEU A 177 -4.09 -15.45 5.88
N GLY A 178 -4.80 -15.00 6.92
CA GLY A 178 -4.99 -15.78 8.14
C GLY A 178 -3.76 -15.77 9.04
N TRP A 179 -2.83 -14.84 8.80
CA TRP A 179 -1.69 -14.57 9.68
C TRP A 179 -2.14 -13.69 10.85
N THR A 180 -3.28 -13.99 11.46
CA THR A 180 -3.56 -13.48 12.79
C THR A 180 -2.55 -14.14 13.71
N SER A 181 -1.67 -13.31 14.27
CA SER A 181 -0.65 -13.63 15.26
C SER A 181 -1.05 -14.84 16.09
N GLY A 182 -0.20 -15.88 16.06
CA GLY A 182 -0.32 -16.97 17.02
C GLY A 182 -0.52 -16.36 18.40
N LYS A 183 -1.60 -16.76 19.07
CA LYS A 183 -1.74 -16.60 20.51
C LYS A 183 -0.46 -17.17 21.11
N LYS A 184 0.42 -16.29 21.58
CA LYS A 184 1.36 -16.61 22.65
C LYS A 184 0.64 -16.41 23.97
#